data_AF-A0A382Z342-F1
#
_entry.id   AF-A0A382Z342-F1
#
_cell.length_a   1.000
_cell.length_b   1.000
_cell.length_c   1.000
_cell.angle_alpha   90.00
_cell.angle_beta   90.00
_cell.angle_gamma   90.00
#
_symmetry.space_group_name_H-M   'P 1'
#
loop_
_entity.id
_entity.type
_entity.pdbx_description
1 polymer ?
#
loop_
_entity_poly.entity_id
_entity_poly.type
_entity_poly.pdbx_seq_one_letter_code
_entity_poly.pdbx_strand_id
1 'polypeptide(L)' 'EFETELVFGLAYPKNLSGVDTGVLNPRIAWENIDEYDRQAAELAELFVENFKTYGESVSYLLHAGPVKQNEIAI' A
#
# COMPACT_ATOMS: atom_id res chain seq x y z
N GLU A 1 6.98 -15.45 8.87
CA GLU A 1 7.73 -14.63 7.91
C GLU A 1 6.78 -13.58 7.33
N PHE A 2 7.28 -12.39 7.02
CA PHE A 2 6.48 -11.28 6.49
C PHE A 2 7.02 -10.85 5.13
N GLU A 3 6.15 -10.25 4.33
CA GLU A 3 6.47 -9.54 3.10
C GLU A 3 5.98 -8.09 3.22
N THR A 4 6.57 -7.21 2.42
CA THR A 4 6.20 -5.80 2.37
C THR A 4 5.31 -5.55 1.17
N GLU A 5 4.12 -5.00 1.41
CA GLU A 5 3.22 -4.52 0.37
C GLU A 5 3.86 -3.31 -0.34
N LEU A 6 3.71 -3.25 -1.65
CA LEU A 6 4.51 -2.38 -2.50
C LEU A 6 4.11 -0.91 -2.42
N VAL A 7 2.81 -0.59 -2.32
CA VAL A 7 2.29 0.78 -2.40
C VAL A 7 2.36 1.52 -1.07
N PHE A 8 1.98 0.87 0.02
CA PHE A 8 1.88 1.45 1.36
C PHE A 8 3.03 1.04 2.29
N GLY A 9 3.89 0.11 1.86
CA GLY A 9 5.03 -0.35 2.65
C GLY A 9 4.62 -1.17 3.89
N LEU A 10 3.40 -1.69 3.93
CA LEU A 10 2.88 -2.42 5.08
C LEU A 10 3.39 -3.86 5.10
N ALA A 11 3.83 -4.33 6.25
CA ALA A 11 4.23 -5.73 6.43
C ALA A 11 2.98 -6.62 6.57
N TYR A 12 2.82 -7.60 5.68
CA TYR A 12 1.79 -8.65 5.80
C TYR A 12 2.43 -10.03 6.02
N PRO A 13 1.78 -10.92 6.78
CA PRO A 13 2.33 -12.25 7.04
C PRO A 13 2.22 -13.14 5.79
N LYS A 14 3.27 -13.93 5.49
CA LYS A 14 3.23 -14.94 4.41
C LYS A 14 2.26 -16.10 4.71
N ASN A 15 1.98 -16.35 5.99
CA ASN A 15 1.08 -17.39 6.44
C ASN A 15 0.47 -17.00 7.79
N LEU A 16 -0.80 -17.31 7.98
CA LEU A 16 -1.51 -17.12 9.24
C LEU A 16 -2.45 -18.31 9.46
N SER A 17 -2.30 -18.98 10.60
CA SER A 17 -3.09 -20.19 10.91
C SER A 17 -4.59 -19.88 10.91
N GLY A 18 -5.37 -20.70 10.20
CA GLY A 18 -6.81 -20.51 10.05
C GLY A 18 -7.23 -19.44 9.05
N VAL A 19 -6.29 -18.87 8.28
CA VAL A 19 -6.56 -17.85 7.25
C VAL A 19 -5.98 -18.29 5.91
N ASP A 20 -6.75 -18.11 4.83
CA ASP A 20 -6.28 -18.36 3.48
C ASP A 20 -5.15 -17.39 3.12
N THR A 21 -4.03 -17.91 2.62
CA THR A 21 -2.90 -17.09 2.18
C THR A 21 -3.26 -16.15 1.03
N GLY A 22 -4.25 -16.51 0.20
CA GLY A 22 -4.70 -15.69 -0.92
C GLY A 22 -5.28 -14.33 -0.50
N VAL A 23 -5.82 -14.22 0.71
CA VAL A 23 -6.39 -12.96 1.22
C VAL A 23 -5.38 -12.08 1.97
N LEU A 24 -4.18 -12.61 2.28
CA LEU A 24 -3.18 -11.89 3.07
C LEU A 24 -2.43 -10.85 2.25
N ASN A 25 -2.24 -11.11 0.96
CA ASN A 25 -1.70 -10.14 0.01
C ASN A 25 -2.86 -9.52 -0.78
N PRO A 26 -3.19 -8.24 -0.56
CA PRO A 26 -4.35 -7.61 -1.17
C PRO A 26 -4.27 -7.54 -2.70
N ARG A 27 -3.06 -7.50 -3.28
CA ARG A 27 -2.87 -7.46 -4.73
C ARG A 27 -3.34 -8.74 -5.42
N ILE A 28 -3.04 -9.90 -4.83
CA ILE A 28 -3.46 -11.21 -5.38
C ILE A 28 -4.87 -11.62 -4.95
N ALA A 29 -5.43 -10.94 -3.95
CA ALA A 29 -6.78 -11.19 -3.46
C ALA A 29 -7.87 -10.65 -4.40
N TRP A 30 -7.51 -9.73 -5.32
CA TRP A 30 -8.42 -9.17 -6.31
C TRP A 30 -8.49 -10.08 -7.55
N GLU A 31 -9.68 -10.17 -8.15
CA GLU A 31 -9.88 -10.91 -9.40
C GLU A 31 -9.08 -10.32 -10.57
N ASN A 32 -8.85 -9.01 -10.54
CA ASN A 32 -8.08 -8.28 -11.54
C ASN A 32 -6.96 -7.47 -10.85
N ILE A 33 -5.72 -7.87 -11.09
CA ILE A 33 -4.52 -7.25 -10.52
C ILE A 33 -4.32 -5.82 -11.05
N ASP A 34 -4.59 -5.58 -12.34
CA ASP A 34 -4.43 -4.24 -12.93
C ASP A 34 -5.42 -3.24 -12.30
N GLU A 35 -6.63 -3.71 -11.98
CA GLU A 35 -7.63 -2.89 -11.30
C GLU A 35 -7.25 -2.62 -9.83
N TYR A 36 -6.67 -3.61 -9.13
CA TYR A 36 -6.08 -3.36 -7.81
C TYR A 36 -4.99 -2.30 -7.89
N ASP A 37 -4.05 -2.46 -8.83
CA ASP A 37 -2.92 -1.55 -8.99
C ASP A 37 -3.45 -0.11 -9.23
N ARG A 38 -4.43 0.06 -10.13
CA ARG A 38 -5.09 1.35 -10.40
C ARG A 38 -5.73 1.95 -9.14
N GLN A 39 -6.48 1.16 -8.38
CA GLN A 39 -7.18 1.62 -7.18
C GLN A 39 -6.21 1.95 -6.03
N ALA A 40 -5.13 1.18 -5.88
CA ALA A 40 -4.10 1.43 -4.90
C ALA A 40 -3.35 2.75 -5.19
N ALA A 41 -3.11 3.06 -6.47
CA ALA A 41 -2.52 4.32 -6.90
C ALA A 41 -3.42 5.52 -6.59
N GLU A 42 -4.71 5.44 -6.93
CA GLU A 42 -5.69 6.48 -6.62
C GLU A 42 -5.78 6.71 -5.11
N LEU A 43 -5.82 5.64 -4.31
CA LEU A 43 -5.82 5.74 -2.86
C LEU A 43 -4.54 6.39 -2.32
N ALA A 44 -3.37 6.01 -2.84
CA ALA A 44 -2.09 6.61 -2.47
C ALA A 44 -2.08 8.14 -2.71
N GLU A 45 -2.61 8.59 -3.86
CA GLU A 45 -2.76 10.02 -4.16
C GLU A 45 -3.68 10.72 -3.15
N LEU A 46 -4.83 10.12 -2.82
CA LEU A 46 -5.74 10.67 -1.81
C LEU A 46 -5.08 10.81 -0.42
N PHE A 47 -4.27 9.83 -0.01
CA PHE A 47 -3.50 9.90 1.22
C PHE A 47 -2.49 11.05 1.20
N VAL A 48 -1.73 11.19 0.10
CA VAL A 48 -0.73 12.26 -0.07
C VAL A 48 -1.39 13.63 -0.07
N GLU A 49 -2.50 13.82 -0.79
CA GLU A 49 -3.23 15.09 -0.82
C GLU A 49 -3.82 15.44 0.54
N ASN A 50 -4.46 14.48 1.22
CA ASN A 50 -4.97 14.70 2.57
C ASN A 50 -3.86 15.06 3.57
N PHE A 51 -2.69 14.42 3.45
CA PHE A 51 -1.58 14.64 4.37
C PHE A 51 -1.07 16.08 4.36
N LYS A 52 -1.17 16.79 3.22
CA LYS A 52 -0.79 18.21 3.10
C LYS A 52 -1.55 19.11 4.08
N THR A 53 -2.75 18.72 4.52
CA THR A 53 -3.59 19.51 5.43
C THR A 53 -3.02 19.60 6.85
N TYR A 54 -2.14 18.69 7.25
CA TYR A 54 -1.52 18.67 8.58
C TYR A 54 -0.32 19.63 8.74
N GLY A 55 0.18 20.19 7.63
CA GLY A 55 1.23 21.20 7.63
C GLY A 55 2.62 20.70 8.05
N GLU A 56 3.55 21.63 8.26
CA GLU A 56 4.98 21.31 8.44
C GLU A 56 5.32 20.58 9.74
N SER A 57 4.45 20.66 10.76
CA SER A 57 4.67 20.02 12.06
C SER A 57 4.81 18.50 11.97
N VAL A 58 4.27 17.90 10.90
CA VAL A 58 4.33 16.46 10.63
C VAL A 58 5.21 16.09 9.45
N SER A 59 5.98 17.05 8.90
CA SER A 59 6.83 16.81 7.72
C SER A 59 7.83 15.65 7.88
N TYR A 60 8.23 15.34 9.11
CA TYR A 60 9.09 14.19 9.41
C TYR A 60 8.44 12.83 9.08
N LEU A 61 7.12 12.77 8.89
CA LEU A 61 6.40 11.55 8.51
C LEU A 61 6.29 11.34 6.99
N LEU A 62 6.74 12.30 6.16
CA LEU A 62 6.62 12.21 4.70
C LEU A 62 7.24 10.93 4.13
N HIS A 63 8.33 10.45 4.74
CA HIS A 63 9.03 9.24 4.30
C HIS A 63 8.27 7.93 4.61
N ALA A 64 7.20 7.99 5.40
CA ALA A 64 6.39 6.84 5.80
C ALA A 64 5.06 6.75 5.03
N GLY A 65 4.82 7.68 4.09
CA GLY A 65 3.65 7.66 3.24
C GLY A 65 3.72 6.63 2.12
N PRO A 66 2.64 6.48 1.35
CA PRO A 66 2.61 5.60 0.19
C PRO A 66 3.63 6.03 -0.88
N VAL A 67 4.23 5.05 -1.56
CA VAL A 67 5.14 5.26 -2.70
C VAL A 67 4.35 5.38 -4.01
N LYS A 68 4.83 6.22 -4.93
CA LYS A 68 4.16 6.43 -6.23
C LYS A 68 4.38 5.23 -7.13
N GLN A 69 3.33 4.82 -7.87
CA GLN A 69 3.39 3.72 -8.84
C GLN A 69 4.54 3.82 -9.83
N ASN A 70 4.89 5.02 -10.30
CA ASN A 70 5.96 5.23 -11.29
C ASN A 70 7.36 4.89 -10.74
N GLU A 71 7.50 4.76 -9.43
CA GLU A 71 8.74 4.40 -8.74
C GLU A 71 8.77 2.92 -8.33
N ILE A 72 7.65 2.20 -8.50
CA ILE A 72 7.52 0.79 -8.20
C ILE A 72 7.38 0.06 -9.55
N ALA A 73 8.40 -0.69 -9.95
CA ALA A 73 8.24 -1.68 -11.01
C ALA A 73 7.42 -2.85 -10.44
N ILE A 74 6.10 -2.86 -10.69
CA ILE A 74 5.16 -3.89 -10.21
C ILE A 74 5.06 -5.06 -11.20
#